data_AF-A0A8J7W3C1-F1
#
_entry.id   AF-A0A8J7W3C1-F1
#
_cell.length_a   1.000
_cell.length_b   1.000
_cell.length_c   1.000
_cell.angle_alpha   90.00
_cell.angle_beta   90.00
_cell.angle_gamma   90.00
#
_symmetry.space_group_name_H-M   'P 1'
#
loop_
_entity.id
_entity.type
_entity.pdbx_description
1 polymer ?
#
loop_
_entity_poly.entity_id
_entity_poly.type
_entity_poly.pdbx_seq_one_letter_code
_entity_poly.pdbx_strand_id
1 'polypeptide(L)'
;MKCEMKEYVLEYLKGDSHDLEIEKHLEHCEQCQALMEGYLAKEDAINLPEAECITGNLKERVENYDKGTKRIVVFTIVGLILGWFSYKYYITDFLPLKIVIGIPYKISEMIHVTFHDHSFIYLTQYTLGQLNEFFPQAHFASFFAEYGISSLIGGAIYGSLGFFTGDKRIFTLTKYLKFAAVWAIIISLAVGGTFLANHAAVEKNQKFEDVSGFFLNYESGGEGFYDDDTGEREDFFKALEEAFYADGQITETNRQRNAVNEELIEFVFGPWYTRYMAALINLQEGYLVSDTGRVYSMSDEFCQMVIVWQKKEEEKNARIAD
;
A
#
# COMPACT_ATOMS: atom_id res chain seq x y z
N MET A 1 -43.48 -34.01 -4.14
CA MET A 1 -43.96 -33.25 -5.33
C MET A 1 -43.10 -32.00 -5.45
N LYS A 2 -42.46 -31.75 -6.60
CA LYS A 2 -41.76 -30.49 -6.87
C LYS A 2 -42.83 -29.46 -7.27
N CYS A 3 -42.90 -28.32 -6.59
CA CYS A 3 -43.77 -27.23 -7.02
C CYS A 3 -43.32 -26.71 -8.39
N GLU A 4 -44.22 -26.73 -9.38
CA GLU A 4 -43.96 -26.26 -10.76
C GLU A 4 -43.76 -24.74 -10.83
N MET A 5 -44.23 -23.99 -9.83
CA MET A 5 -44.07 -22.53 -9.75
C MET A 5 -42.74 -22.07 -9.12
N LYS A 6 -41.84 -22.99 -8.75
CA LYS A 6 -40.58 -22.64 -8.07
C LYS A 6 -39.69 -21.69 -8.88
N GLU A 7 -39.58 -21.90 -10.20
CA GLU A 7 -38.76 -21.04 -11.07
C GLU A 7 -39.42 -19.65 -11.26
N TYR A 8 -40.74 -19.60 -11.42
CA TYR A 8 -41.52 -18.36 -11.50
C TYR A 8 -41.49 -17.56 -10.19
N VAL A 9 -41.51 -18.23 -9.03
CA VAL A 9 -41.32 -17.59 -7.71
C VAL A 9 -39.91 -17.00 -7.60
N LEU A 10 -38.88 -17.70 -8.07
CA LEU A 10 -37.50 -17.18 -8.09
C LEU A 10 -37.33 -16.01 -9.05
N GLU A 11 -38.02 -16.03 -10.19
CA GLU A 11 -38.03 -14.94 -11.16
C GLU A 11 -38.83 -13.74 -10.66
N TYR A 12 -39.96 -13.97 -9.99
CA TYR A 12 -40.75 -12.98 -9.26
C TYR A 12 -39.95 -12.31 -8.13
N LEU A 13 -39.17 -13.09 -7.38
CA LEU A 13 -38.27 -12.57 -6.34
C LEU A 13 -37.08 -11.78 -6.90
N LYS A 14 -36.79 -11.88 -8.21
CA LYS A 14 -35.63 -11.24 -8.88
C LYS A 14 -36.01 -10.15 -9.89
N GLY A 15 -37.27 -10.06 -10.32
CA GLY A 15 -37.75 -9.17 -11.37
C GLY A 15 -38.79 -8.14 -10.89
N ASP A 16 -39.13 -7.19 -11.76
CA ASP A 16 -40.06 -6.07 -11.46
C ASP A 16 -41.55 -6.40 -11.67
N SER A 17 -41.91 -7.64 -12.01
CA SER A 17 -43.30 -8.02 -12.27
C SER A 17 -44.16 -7.95 -10.99
N HIS A 18 -45.38 -7.43 -11.12
CA HIS A 18 -46.43 -7.59 -10.11
C HIS A 18 -47.38 -8.69 -10.55
N ASP A 19 -47.28 -9.85 -9.89
CA ASP A 19 -48.12 -11.00 -10.19
C ASP A 19 -48.83 -11.48 -8.92
N LEU A 20 -50.11 -11.15 -8.84
CA LEU A 20 -51.02 -11.50 -7.74
C LEU A 20 -51.26 -13.01 -7.63
N GLU A 21 -51.03 -13.79 -8.69
CA GLU A 21 -51.16 -15.25 -8.62
C GLU A 21 -50.00 -15.88 -7.84
N ILE A 22 -48.79 -15.33 -7.98
CA ILE A 22 -47.59 -15.79 -7.28
C ILE A 22 -47.67 -15.45 -5.79
N GLU A 23 -48.19 -14.27 -5.43
CA GLU A 23 -48.42 -13.88 -4.03
C GLU A 23 -49.42 -14.82 -3.34
N LYS A 24 -50.55 -15.12 -3.98
CA LYS A 24 -51.52 -16.09 -3.47
C LYS A 24 -50.96 -17.50 -3.38
N HIS A 25 -50.10 -17.89 -4.32
CA HIS A 25 -49.44 -19.19 -4.30
C HIS A 25 -48.46 -19.32 -3.13
N LEU A 26 -47.72 -18.25 -2.82
CA LEU A 26 -46.79 -18.20 -1.68
C LEU A 26 -47.49 -18.36 -0.33
N GLU A 27 -48.73 -17.86 -0.18
CA GLU A 27 -49.53 -18.04 1.03
C GLU A 27 -49.98 -19.49 1.27
N HIS A 28 -50.03 -20.32 0.22
CA HIS A 28 -50.60 -21.67 0.28
C HIS A 28 -49.59 -22.79 0.01
N CYS A 29 -48.35 -22.47 -0.40
CA CYS A 29 -47.34 -23.46 -0.76
C CYS A 29 -46.14 -23.44 0.20
N GLU A 30 -46.10 -24.39 1.14
CA GLU A 30 -45.02 -24.54 2.14
C GLU A 30 -43.62 -24.67 1.51
N GLN A 31 -43.49 -25.23 0.31
CA GLN A 31 -42.18 -25.35 -0.37
C GLN A 31 -41.66 -24.02 -0.90
N CYS A 32 -42.55 -23.20 -1.47
CA CYS A 32 -42.21 -21.86 -1.96
C CYS A 32 -42.04 -20.88 -0.80
N GLN A 33 -42.80 -21.08 0.28
CA GLN A 33 -42.63 -20.38 1.55
C GLN A 33 -41.27 -20.71 2.18
N ALA A 34 -40.87 -21.98 2.24
CA ALA A 34 -39.55 -22.38 2.74
C ALA A 34 -38.38 -21.88 1.86
N LEU A 35 -38.59 -21.70 0.55
CA LEU A 35 -37.61 -21.07 -0.35
C LEU A 35 -37.46 -19.57 -0.09
N MET A 36 -38.59 -18.90 0.20
CA MET A 36 -38.65 -17.50 0.60
C MET A 36 -38.03 -17.29 1.99
N GLU A 37 -38.38 -18.14 2.96
CA GLU A 37 -37.76 -18.22 4.27
C GLU A 37 -36.27 -18.56 4.13
N GLY A 38 -35.85 -19.43 3.23
CA GLY A 38 -34.42 -19.68 2.97
C GLY A 38 -33.68 -18.48 2.35
N TYR A 39 -34.38 -17.62 1.60
CA TYR A 39 -33.84 -16.37 1.05
C TYR A 39 -33.76 -15.26 2.11
N LEU A 40 -34.69 -15.23 3.06
CA LEU A 40 -34.79 -14.23 4.12
C LEU A 40 -34.03 -14.63 5.40
N ALA A 41 -34.06 -15.90 5.78
CA ALA A 41 -33.45 -16.51 6.97
C ALA A 41 -32.01 -16.98 6.73
N LYS A 42 -31.34 -16.44 5.71
CA LYS A 42 -29.88 -16.45 5.70
C LYS A 42 -29.42 -15.52 6.84
N GLU A 43 -29.29 -16.16 8.01
CA GLU A 43 -28.80 -15.68 9.31
C GLU A 43 -29.86 -15.21 10.33
N ASP A 44 -30.50 -16.17 11.01
CA ASP A 44 -31.01 -15.95 12.37
C ASP A 44 -30.06 -16.58 13.41
N ALA A 45 -29.38 -15.72 14.19
CA ALA A 45 -29.05 -15.99 15.59
C ALA A 45 -28.64 -14.70 16.30
N ILE A 46 -29.57 -14.16 17.10
CA ILE A 46 -29.47 -13.53 18.44
C ILE A 46 -30.55 -12.43 18.53
N ASN A 47 -31.56 -12.70 19.37
CA ASN A 47 -32.73 -11.85 19.62
C ASN A 47 -32.39 -10.59 20.43
N LEU A 48 -32.85 -9.44 19.93
CA LEU A 48 -33.02 -8.16 20.63
C LEU A 48 -34.42 -7.62 20.28
N PRO A 49 -35.05 -6.78 21.13
CA PRO A 49 -36.51 -6.63 21.17
C PRO A 49 -37.09 -6.06 19.88
N GLU A 50 -38.26 -6.60 19.53
CA GLU A 50 -39.02 -6.32 18.31
C GLU A 50 -39.24 -4.81 18.11
N ALA A 51 -38.67 -4.28 17.02
CA ALA A 51 -39.17 -3.04 16.44
C ALA A 51 -40.53 -3.35 15.79
N GLU A 52 -41.55 -2.53 16.09
CA GLU A 52 -42.93 -2.65 15.61
C GLU A 52 -43.02 -3.13 14.15
N CYS A 53 -43.67 -4.28 13.97
CA CYS A 53 -44.12 -4.78 12.67
C CYS A 53 -45.16 -3.84 12.07
N ILE A 54 -44.69 -2.83 11.33
CA ILE A 54 -45.54 -2.12 10.37
C ILE A 54 -45.65 -3.02 9.14
N THR A 55 -46.88 -3.38 8.81
CA THR A 55 -47.34 -4.06 7.60
C THR A 55 -46.92 -3.29 6.33
N GLY A 56 -45.65 -3.42 5.94
CA GLY A 56 -45.13 -3.05 4.63
C GLY A 56 -44.99 -4.30 3.77
N ASN A 57 -45.38 -4.20 2.50
CA ASN A 57 -45.44 -5.35 1.58
C ASN A 57 -44.05 -6.02 1.47
N LEU A 58 -43.96 -7.36 1.47
CA LEU A 58 -42.66 -8.08 1.53
C LEU A 58 -41.70 -7.66 0.40
N LYS A 59 -42.27 -7.35 -0.77
CA LYS A 59 -41.60 -6.79 -1.94
C LYS A 59 -40.90 -5.46 -1.64
N GLU A 60 -41.52 -4.59 -0.86
CA GLU A 60 -40.95 -3.29 -0.46
C GLU A 60 -39.70 -3.46 0.42
N ARG A 61 -39.66 -4.48 1.29
CA ARG A 61 -38.46 -4.80 2.09
C ARG A 61 -37.31 -5.32 1.23
N VAL A 62 -37.61 -6.16 0.22
CA VAL A 62 -36.59 -6.67 -0.72
C VAL A 62 -36.05 -5.55 -1.60
N GLU A 63 -36.92 -4.70 -2.16
CA GLU A 63 -36.52 -3.54 -2.94
C GLU A 63 -35.68 -2.55 -2.13
N ASN A 64 -36.06 -2.28 -0.87
CA ASN A 64 -35.30 -1.41 0.02
C ASN A 64 -33.95 -2.03 0.44
N TYR A 65 -33.87 -3.36 0.56
CA TYR A 65 -32.61 -4.06 0.78
C TYR A 65 -31.69 -3.98 -0.45
N ASP A 66 -32.21 -4.19 -1.66
CA ASP A 66 -31.41 -4.10 -2.89
C ASP A 66 -30.94 -2.66 -3.17
N LYS A 67 -31.84 -1.67 -3.03
CA LYS A 67 -31.49 -0.24 -3.11
C LYS A 67 -30.44 0.15 -2.05
N GLY A 68 -30.60 -0.34 -0.82
CA GLY A 68 -29.65 -0.08 0.27
C GLY A 68 -28.28 -0.73 0.05
N THR A 69 -28.26 -1.96 -0.45
CA THR A 69 -27.03 -2.69 -0.77
C THR A 69 -26.29 -2.01 -1.92
N LYS A 70 -26.99 -1.64 -3.00
CA LYS A 70 -26.43 -0.84 -4.10
C LYS A 70 -25.84 0.47 -3.60
N ARG A 71 -26.50 1.16 -2.67
CA ARG A 71 -25.95 2.37 -2.05
C ARG A 71 -24.64 2.10 -1.32
N ILE A 72 -24.58 1.08 -0.46
CA ILE A 72 -23.34 0.74 0.26
C ILE A 72 -22.20 0.47 -0.73
N VAL A 73 -22.48 -0.29 -1.80
CA VAL A 73 -21.49 -0.58 -2.85
C VAL A 73 -21.01 0.71 -3.53
N VAL A 74 -21.93 1.59 -3.95
CA VAL A 74 -21.60 2.88 -4.57
C VAL A 74 -20.74 3.74 -3.64
N PHE A 75 -21.14 3.88 -2.38
CA PHE A 75 -20.37 4.64 -1.39
C PHE A 75 -19.00 4.03 -1.12
N THR A 76 -18.90 2.70 -1.13
CA THR A 76 -17.61 2.00 -0.97
C THR A 76 -16.70 2.27 -2.17
N ILE A 77 -17.22 2.18 -3.40
CA ILE A 77 -16.45 2.46 -4.63
C ILE A 77 -15.99 3.92 -4.66
N VAL A 78 -16.90 4.85 -4.36
CA VAL A 78 -16.55 6.27 -4.23
C VAL A 78 -15.48 6.46 -3.16
N GLY A 79 -15.59 5.75 -2.04
CA GLY A 79 -14.59 5.77 -0.97
C GLY A 79 -13.22 5.27 -1.39
N LEU A 80 -13.16 4.17 -2.15
CA LEU A 80 -11.92 3.65 -2.70
C LEU A 80 -11.24 4.69 -3.62
N ILE A 81 -12.02 5.36 -4.48
CA ILE A 81 -11.51 6.39 -5.39
C ILE A 81 -11.02 7.61 -4.60
N LEU A 82 -11.81 8.11 -3.65
CA LEU A 82 -11.42 9.24 -2.79
C LEU A 82 -10.18 8.91 -1.96
N GLY A 83 -10.08 7.68 -1.45
CA GLY A 83 -8.91 7.19 -0.74
C GLY A 83 -7.67 7.09 -1.63
N TRP A 84 -7.81 6.70 -2.89
CA TRP A 84 -6.68 6.69 -3.85
C TRP A 84 -6.11 8.09 -4.09
N PHE A 85 -6.98 9.11 -4.18
CA PHE A 85 -6.56 10.50 -4.37
C PHE A 85 -6.36 11.27 -3.06
N SER A 86 -6.44 10.59 -1.91
CA SER A 86 -6.44 11.21 -0.59
C SER A 86 -5.17 11.99 -0.28
N TYR A 87 -4.02 11.53 -0.79
CA TYR A 87 -2.74 12.21 -0.63
C TYR A 87 -2.77 13.65 -1.17
N LYS A 88 -3.56 13.95 -2.21
CA LYS A 88 -3.67 15.31 -2.81
C LYS A 88 -4.41 16.33 -1.94
N TYR A 89 -4.84 15.96 -0.72
CA TYR A 89 -5.57 16.86 0.17
C TYR A 89 -4.83 18.19 0.39
N TYR A 90 -3.49 18.22 0.38
CA TYR A 90 -2.70 19.44 0.55
C TYR A 90 -2.93 20.50 -0.53
N ILE A 91 -3.27 20.09 -1.76
CA ILE A 91 -3.49 20.97 -2.93
C ILE A 91 -4.84 21.70 -2.86
N THR A 92 -5.75 21.25 -2.00
CA THR A 92 -7.10 21.81 -1.92
C THR A 92 -7.18 22.94 -0.88
N ASP A 93 -7.59 24.13 -1.31
CA ASP A 93 -7.79 25.30 -0.44
C ASP A 93 -9.16 25.30 0.28
N PHE A 94 -10.11 24.50 -0.20
CA PHE A 94 -11.42 24.37 0.42
C PHE A 94 -11.39 23.38 1.59
N LEU A 95 -11.41 23.91 2.81
CA LEU A 95 -11.23 23.16 4.06
C LEU A 95 -12.14 21.91 4.21
N PRO A 96 -13.46 21.97 3.93
CA PRO A 96 -14.32 20.79 4.08
C PRO A 96 -13.92 19.64 3.15
N LEU A 97 -13.60 19.95 1.88
CA LEU A 97 -13.15 18.95 0.92
C LEU A 97 -11.77 18.40 1.28
N LYS A 98 -10.88 19.26 1.78
CA LYS A 98 -9.57 18.86 2.31
C LYS A 98 -9.70 17.85 3.46
N ILE A 99 -10.65 18.04 4.37
CA ILE A 99 -10.91 17.08 5.46
C ILE A 99 -11.42 15.75 4.91
N VAL A 100 -12.45 15.79 4.05
CA VAL A 100 -13.07 14.60 3.46
C VAL A 100 -12.01 13.77 2.71
N ILE A 101 -11.26 14.39 1.82
CA ILE A 101 -10.22 13.73 1.02
C ILE A 101 -9.02 13.32 1.89
N GLY A 102 -8.63 14.12 2.89
CA GLY A 102 -7.41 13.88 3.67
C GLY A 102 -7.52 12.81 4.74
N ILE A 103 -8.71 12.50 5.26
CA ILE A 103 -8.88 11.51 6.35
C ILE A 103 -8.29 10.14 6.00
N PRO A 104 -8.58 9.52 4.83
CA PRO A 104 -8.03 8.22 4.50
C PRO A 104 -6.49 8.19 4.44
N TYR A 105 -5.89 9.23 3.87
CA TYR A 105 -4.44 9.40 3.84
C TYR A 105 -3.87 9.50 5.26
N LYS A 106 -4.44 10.38 6.09
CA LYS A 106 -3.92 10.63 7.44
C LYS A 106 -4.05 9.45 8.38
N ILE A 107 -5.08 8.62 8.22
CA ILE A 107 -5.16 7.37 8.98
C ILE A 107 -4.09 6.38 8.51
N SER A 108 -3.86 6.25 7.19
CA SER A 108 -2.76 5.42 6.68
C SER A 108 -1.40 5.90 7.21
N GLU A 109 -1.17 7.22 7.16
CA GLU A 109 0.04 7.85 7.66
C GLU A 109 0.24 7.57 9.15
N MET A 110 -0.80 7.78 9.96
CA MET A 110 -0.77 7.49 11.38
C MET A 110 -0.44 6.03 11.67
N ILE A 111 -1.04 5.08 10.96
CA ILE A 111 -0.75 3.64 11.13
C ILE A 111 0.72 3.37 10.84
N HIS A 112 1.22 3.77 9.67
CA HIS A 112 2.58 3.47 9.28
C HIS A 112 3.60 4.16 10.18
N VAL A 113 3.41 5.44 10.53
CA VAL A 113 4.30 6.17 11.45
C VAL A 113 4.32 5.51 12.83
N THR A 114 3.17 5.05 13.34
CA THR A 114 3.10 4.40 14.67
C THR A 114 3.90 3.10 14.74
N PHE A 115 3.95 2.35 13.64
CA PHE A 115 4.61 1.05 13.58
C PHE A 115 6.03 1.08 13.03
N HIS A 116 6.50 2.22 12.50
CA HIS A 116 7.89 2.36 12.05
C HIS A 116 8.84 2.60 13.22
N ASP A 117 9.91 1.82 13.27
CA ASP A 117 11.09 2.16 14.08
C ASP A 117 11.93 3.17 13.27
N HIS A 118 11.94 4.42 13.71
CA HIS A 118 12.54 5.55 12.99
C HIS A 118 14.07 5.58 13.01
N SER A 119 14.72 4.60 13.63
CA SER A 119 16.18 4.64 13.90
C SER A 119 17.06 4.68 12.64
N PHE A 120 16.58 4.19 11.48
CA PHE A 120 17.40 4.01 10.27
C PHE A 120 16.93 4.80 9.04
N ILE A 121 15.76 5.44 9.11
CA ILE A 121 15.11 6.19 8.01
C ILE A 121 15.88 7.48 7.66
N TYR A 122 16.64 8.02 8.62
CA TYR A 122 17.30 9.31 8.47
C TYR A 122 18.44 9.33 7.44
N LEU A 123 19.14 8.21 7.21
CA LEU A 123 20.20 8.16 6.20
C LEU A 123 19.61 8.16 4.79
N THR A 124 18.48 7.47 4.59
CA THR A 124 17.77 7.40 3.31
C THR A 124 17.07 8.70 2.91
N GLN A 125 16.78 9.59 3.87
CA GLN A 125 16.16 10.90 3.60
C GLN A 125 17.16 11.99 3.17
N TYR A 126 18.48 11.72 3.17
CA TYR A 126 19.48 12.77 3.00
C TYR A 126 19.61 13.30 1.56
N THR A 127 19.19 12.56 0.52
CA THR A 127 19.66 12.89 -0.85
C THR A 127 18.73 12.72 -2.03
N LEU A 128 17.80 11.76 -2.07
CA LEU A 128 16.81 11.70 -3.16
C LEU A 128 15.58 12.53 -2.79
N GLY A 129 15.53 13.73 -3.36
CA GLY A 129 14.65 14.82 -2.98
C GLY A 129 13.22 14.42 -2.59
N GLN A 130 12.79 14.91 -1.43
CA GLN A 130 11.38 15.14 -1.07
C GLN A 130 10.41 13.95 -1.14
N LEU A 131 10.87 12.71 -1.23
CA LEU A 131 9.96 11.58 -1.13
C LEU A 131 9.71 11.29 0.36
N ASN A 132 8.59 11.82 0.87
CA ASN A 132 7.99 11.47 2.15
C ASN A 132 7.43 10.03 2.07
N GLU A 133 8.29 9.07 1.75
CA GLU A 133 7.90 7.68 1.57
C GLU A 133 7.66 7.00 2.92
N PHE A 134 6.66 6.12 2.95
CA PHE A 134 6.46 5.24 4.09
C PHE A 134 7.62 4.26 4.27
N PHE A 135 8.19 3.75 3.18
CA PHE A 135 9.23 2.72 3.15
C PHE A 135 10.32 3.07 2.13
N PRO A 136 11.32 3.91 2.48
CA PRO A 136 12.34 4.37 1.52
C PRO A 136 13.12 3.25 0.83
N GLN A 137 13.21 2.07 1.46
CA GLN A 137 13.94 0.91 0.94
C GLN A 137 13.13 0.08 -0.07
N ALA A 138 11.81 0.31 -0.14
CA ALA A 138 10.86 -0.49 -0.90
C ALA A 138 9.77 0.41 -1.52
N HIS A 139 10.07 1.03 -2.66
CA HIS A 139 9.18 1.99 -3.32
C HIS A 139 7.78 1.43 -3.61
N PHE A 140 7.69 0.14 -3.97
CA PHE A 140 6.39 -0.50 -4.18
C PHE A 140 5.55 -0.58 -2.89
N ALA A 141 6.19 -0.88 -1.75
CA ALA A 141 5.52 -0.91 -0.46
C ALA A 141 5.07 0.50 -0.04
N SER A 142 5.91 1.51 -0.29
CA SER A 142 5.55 2.93 -0.11
C SER A 142 4.35 3.34 -0.94
N PHE A 143 4.36 3.02 -2.24
CA PHE A 143 3.24 3.27 -3.14
C PHE A 143 1.97 2.58 -2.64
N PHE A 144 2.04 1.31 -2.26
CA PHE A 144 0.86 0.62 -1.77
C PHE A 144 0.37 1.17 -0.42
N ALA A 145 1.27 1.61 0.46
CA ALA A 145 0.92 2.28 1.72
C ALA A 145 0.23 3.64 1.49
N GLU A 146 0.71 4.43 0.54
CA GLU A 146 0.16 5.75 0.22
C GLU A 146 -1.17 5.68 -0.54
N TYR A 147 -1.24 4.86 -1.59
CA TYR A 147 -2.40 4.82 -2.48
C TYR A 147 -3.35 3.68 -2.10
N GLY A 148 -2.82 2.48 -1.91
CA GLY A 148 -3.59 1.25 -1.68
C GLY A 148 -4.28 1.24 -0.31
N ILE A 149 -3.51 1.41 0.77
CA ILE A 149 -4.06 1.40 2.13
C ILE A 149 -5.01 2.57 2.35
N SER A 150 -4.68 3.76 1.86
CA SER A 150 -5.59 4.90 1.92
C SER A 150 -6.86 4.69 1.09
N SER A 151 -6.78 4.02 -0.07
CA SER A 151 -7.96 3.58 -0.82
C SER A 151 -8.83 2.65 0.03
N LEU A 152 -8.25 1.60 0.65
CA LEU A 152 -8.99 0.66 1.50
C LEU A 152 -9.65 1.35 2.70
N ILE A 153 -8.94 2.26 3.38
CA ILE A 153 -9.48 3.06 4.49
C ILE A 153 -10.64 3.93 3.98
N GLY A 154 -10.50 4.56 2.81
CA GLY A 154 -11.58 5.29 2.16
C GLY A 154 -12.80 4.40 1.94
N GLY A 155 -12.61 3.24 1.30
CA GLY A 155 -13.69 2.26 1.09
C GLY A 155 -14.42 1.91 2.38
N ALA A 156 -13.69 1.66 3.47
CA ALA A 156 -14.26 1.37 4.78
C ALA A 156 -15.07 2.55 5.36
N ILE A 157 -14.52 3.76 5.35
CA ILE A 157 -15.15 4.96 5.93
C ILE A 157 -16.41 5.34 5.16
N TYR A 158 -16.31 5.48 3.83
CA TYR A 158 -17.43 5.92 3.03
C TYR A 158 -18.48 4.81 2.88
N GLY A 159 -18.07 3.54 2.79
CA GLY A 159 -18.98 2.40 2.86
C GLY A 159 -19.79 2.38 4.17
N SER A 160 -19.17 2.77 5.28
CA SER A 160 -19.86 2.94 6.58
C SER A 160 -20.96 4.03 6.52
N LEU A 161 -20.74 5.13 5.80
CA LEU A 161 -21.79 6.14 5.56
C LEU A 161 -22.97 5.57 4.77
N GLY A 162 -22.71 4.64 3.84
CA GLY A 162 -23.75 3.91 3.11
C GLY A 162 -24.64 3.06 4.02
N PHE A 163 -24.10 2.53 5.11
CA PHE A 163 -24.87 1.83 6.16
C PHE A 163 -25.69 2.81 7.01
N PHE A 164 -25.08 3.92 7.46
CA PHE A 164 -25.76 4.88 8.35
C PHE A 164 -26.87 5.69 7.67
N THR A 165 -26.81 5.85 6.35
CA THR A 165 -27.86 6.49 5.56
C THR A 165 -29.01 5.53 5.18
N GLY A 166 -28.95 4.27 5.64
CA GLY A 166 -29.93 3.23 5.34
C GLY A 166 -31.10 3.12 6.28
N ASP A 167 -32.12 2.38 5.82
CA ASP A 167 -33.22 1.99 6.68
C ASP A 167 -32.67 1.10 7.80
N LYS A 168 -32.76 1.60 9.04
CA LYS A 168 -32.28 0.95 10.26
C LYS A 168 -32.97 -0.39 10.53
N ARG A 169 -34.16 -0.62 9.93
CA ARG A 169 -34.90 -1.89 10.01
C ARG A 169 -34.25 -3.00 9.19
N ILE A 170 -33.45 -2.63 8.20
CA ILE A 170 -32.82 -3.54 7.22
C ILE A 170 -31.31 -3.62 7.46
N PHE A 171 -30.66 -2.48 7.74
CA PHE A 171 -29.23 -2.34 8.03
C PHE A 171 -29.01 -2.19 9.53
N THR A 172 -29.05 -3.33 10.22
CA THR A 172 -28.85 -3.41 11.66
C THR A 172 -27.39 -3.19 12.05
N LEU A 173 -27.16 -2.84 13.33
CA LEU A 173 -25.82 -2.70 13.90
C LEU A 173 -24.97 -3.96 13.69
N THR A 174 -25.57 -5.15 13.78
CA THR A 174 -24.89 -6.43 13.56
C THR A 174 -24.31 -6.54 12.15
N LYS A 175 -25.07 -6.13 11.12
CA LYS A 175 -24.58 -6.14 9.72
C LYS A 175 -23.45 -5.14 9.52
N TYR A 176 -23.54 -3.97 10.15
CA TYR A 176 -22.46 -2.98 10.14
C TYR A 176 -21.20 -3.50 10.84
N LEU A 177 -21.32 -4.14 12.01
CA LEU A 177 -20.18 -4.71 12.73
C LEU A 177 -19.47 -5.80 11.93
N LYS A 178 -20.23 -6.66 11.21
CA LYS A 178 -19.64 -7.64 10.28
C LYS A 178 -18.87 -6.94 9.16
N PHE A 179 -19.44 -5.91 8.54
CA PHE A 179 -18.76 -5.11 7.52
C PHE A 179 -17.47 -4.47 8.06
N ALA A 180 -17.55 -3.79 9.20
CA ALA A 180 -16.41 -3.13 9.83
C ALA A 180 -15.30 -4.14 10.21
N ALA A 181 -15.67 -5.31 10.75
CA ALA A 181 -14.71 -6.36 11.09
C ALA A 181 -13.98 -6.90 9.85
N VAL A 182 -14.71 -7.14 8.75
CA VAL A 182 -14.09 -7.60 7.49
C VAL A 182 -13.13 -6.56 6.95
N TRP A 183 -13.51 -5.28 6.93
CA TRP A 183 -12.63 -4.20 6.49
C TRP A 183 -11.40 -4.02 7.39
N ALA A 184 -11.57 -4.13 8.71
CA ALA A 184 -10.47 -4.09 9.65
C ALA A 184 -9.47 -5.22 9.35
N ILE A 185 -9.94 -6.45 9.11
CA ILE A 185 -9.07 -7.58 8.74
C ILE A 185 -8.34 -7.30 7.43
N ILE A 186 -9.05 -6.84 6.39
CA ILE A 186 -8.45 -6.53 5.08
C ILE A 186 -7.35 -5.47 5.22
N ILE A 187 -7.63 -4.38 5.92
CA ILE A 187 -6.68 -3.28 6.14
C ILE A 187 -5.49 -3.78 6.96
N SER A 188 -5.71 -4.55 8.04
CA SER A 188 -4.63 -5.10 8.87
C SER A 188 -3.74 -6.06 8.08
N LEU A 189 -4.31 -6.93 7.23
CA LEU A 189 -3.53 -7.81 6.36
C LEU A 189 -2.73 -7.02 5.32
N ALA A 190 -3.34 -5.99 4.75
CA ALA A 190 -2.69 -5.14 3.76
C ALA A 190 -1.51 -4.36 4.37
N VAL A 191 -1.69 -3.79 5.57
CA VAL A 191 -0.61 -3.12 6.34
C VAL A 191 0.47 -4.12 6.75
N GLY A 192 0.09 -5.30 7.28
CA GLY A 192 1.07 -6.35 7.59
C GLY A 192 1.87 -6.77 6.35
N GLY A 193 1.22 -6.82 5.19
CA GLY A 193 1.83 -7.09 3.90
C GLY A 193 2.86 -6.04 3.47
N THR A 194 2.59 -4.74 3.68
CA THR A 194 3.56 -3.69 3.35
C THR A 194 4.81 -3.77 4.24
N PHE A 195 4.65 -4.01 5.54
CA PHE A 195 5.78 -4.22 6.45
C PHE A 195 6.59 -5.48 6.10
N LEU A 196 5.93 -6.58 5.73
CA LEU A 196 6.61 -7.79 5.30
C LEU A 196 7.38 -7.59 3.98
N ALA A 197 6.77 -6.88 3.03
CA ALA A 197 7.43 -6.53 1.77
C ALA A 197 8.65 -5.64 2.00
N ASN A 198 8.54 -4.65 2.89
CA ASN A 198 9.68 -3.82 3.28
C ASN A 198 10.79 -4.66 3.94
N HIS A 199 10.43 -5.51 4.91
CA HIS A 199 11.41 -6.38 5.57
C HIS A 199 12.17 -7.27 4.57
N ALA A 200 11.46 -7.88 3.62
CA ALA A 200 12.06 -8.69 2.57
C ALA A 200 12.95 -7.85 1.64
N ALA A 201 12.54 -6.63 1.29
CA ALA A 201 13.35 -5.71 0.48
C ALA A 201 14.64 -5.33 1.21
N VAL A 202 14.55 -4.96 2.49
CA VAL A 202 15.72 -4.65 3.33
C VAL A 202 16.67 -5.82 3.40
N GLU A 203 16.18 -7.04 3.66
CA GLU A 203 17.03 -8.22 3.74
C GLU A 203 17.80 -8.47 2.43
N LYS A 204 17.14 -8.28 1.29
CA LYS A 204 17.80 -8.38 -0.02
C LYS A 204 18.79 -7.25 -0.28
N ASN A 205 18.49 -6.02 0.13
CA ASN A 205 19.40 -4.88 -0.01
C ASN A 205 20.67 -5.11 0.83
N GLN A 206 20.54 -5.67 2.03
CA GLN A 206 21.69 -6.02 2.88
C GLN A 206 22.57 -7.14 2.31
N LYS A 207 22.04 -7.96 1.41
CA LYS A 207 22.81 -8.97 0.67
C LYS A 207 23.37 -8.43 -0.65
N PHE A 208 23.08 -7.17 -0.97
CA PHE A 208 23.40 -6.54 -2.25
C PHE A 208 22.88 -7.35 -3.46
N GLU A 209 21.73 -8.01 -3.32
CA GLU A 209 21.15 -8.79 -4.42
C GLU A 209 20.55 -7.84 -5.48
N ASP A 210 20.93 -8.07 -6.75
CA ASP A 210 20.47 -7.34 -7.94
C ASP A 210 20.75 -5.83 -7.87
N VAL A 211 22.01 -5.41 -7.72
CA VAL A 211 22.37 -3.98 -7.83
C VAL A 211 22.13 -3.51 -9.26
N SER A 212 21.28 -2.51 -9.42
CA SER A 212 20.92 -1.93 -10.72
C SER A 212 21.46 -0.51 -10.88
N GLY A 213 22.01 0.09 -9.82
CA GLY A 213 22.57 1.42 -9.90
C GLY A 213 23.36 1.84 -8.67
N PHE A 214 24.33 2.72 -8.90
CA PHE A 214 25.13 3.37 -7.87
C PHE A 214 24.96 4.89 -8.01
N PHE A 215 24.71 5.59 -6.90
CA PHE A 215 24.81 7.05 -6.86
C PHE A 215 26.07 7.44 -6.10
N LEU A 216 27.03 8.00 -6.83
CA LEU A 216 28.31 8.42 -6.29
C LEU A 216 28.27 9.92 -5.98
N ASN A 217 28.47 10.28 -4.72
CA ASN A 217 28.55 11.67 -4.29
C ASN A 217 30.00 12.19 -4.35
N TYR A 218 30.15 13.50 -4.54
CA TYR A 218 31.42 14.25 -4.44
C TYR A 218 31.14 15.61 -3.80
N GLU A 219 32.16 16.39 -3.43
CA GLU A 219 31.97 17.57 -2.55
C GLU A 219 30.95 18.61 -3.06
N SER A 220 30.81 18.74 -4.38
CA SER A 220 29.93 19.71 -5.04
C SER A 220 28.67 19.13 -5.68
N GLY A 221 28.40 17.83 -5.54
CA GLY A 221 27.25 17.18 -6.18
C GLY A 221 27.27 15.66 -6.12
N GLY A 222 26.64 15.02 -7.09
CA GLY A 222 26.63 13.57 -7.22
C GLY A 222 26.09 13.13 -8.58
N GLU A 223 26.45 11.92 -8.98
CA GLU A 223 26.06 11.34 -10.26
C GLU A 223 25.63 9.87 -10.06
N GLY A 224 24.48 9.53 -10.62
CA GLY A 224 23.99 8.14 -10.66
C GLY A 224 24.54 7.42 -11.88
N PHE A 225 24.79 6.12 -11.77
CA PHE A 225 25.18 5.22 -12.85
C PHE A 225 24.30 3.98 -12.76
N TYR A 226 23.65 3.60 -13.86
CA TYR A 226 22.58 2.59 -13.84
C TYR A 226 22.78 1.49 -14.88
N ASP A 227 22.15 0.35 -14.67
CA ASP A 227 22.23 -0.82 -15.56
C ASP A 227 21.56 -0.60 -16.93
N ASP A 228 20.65 0.37 -17.03
CA ASP A 228 20.02 0.80 -18.30
C ASP A 228 20.68 2.02 -18.97
N ASP A 229 21.79 2.52 -18.42
CA ASP A 229 22.57 3.57 -19.08
C ASP A 229 23.13 3.06 -20.43
N THR A 230 23.53 4.00 -21.30
CA THR A 230 24.10 3.68 -22.61
C THR A 230 25.44 4.36 -22.85
N GLY A 231 26.32 3.71 -23.62
CA GLY A 231 27.62 4.27 -24.01
C GLY A 231 28.62 4.28 -22.85
N GLU A 232 29.41 5.35 -22.71
CA GLU A 232 30.48 5.44 -21.69
C GLU A 232 29.97 5.25 -20.25
N ARG A 233 28.70 5.58 -19.99
CA ARG A 233 28.07 5.40 -18.67
C ARG A 233 27.76 3.94 -18.37
N GLU A 234 27.31 3.19 -19.37
CA GLU A 234 27.08 1.74 -19.27
C GLU A 234 28.39 1.01 -18.97
N ASP A 235 29.46 1.36 -19.70
CA ASP A 235 30.78 0.79 -19.52
C ASP A 235 31.33 1.09 -18.12
N PHE A 236 31.11 2.32 -17.63
CA PHE A 236 31.51 2.70 -16.27
C PHE A 236 30.70 1.97 -15.19
N PHE A 237 29.38 1.82 -15.36
CA PHE A 237 28.53 1.05 -14.43
C PHE A 237 29.01 -0.39 -14.33
N LYS A 238 29.25 -1.07 -15.45
CA LYS A 238 29.72 -2.47 -15.45
C LYS A 238 31.07 -2.63 -14.77
N ALA A 239 32.01 -1.72 -15.07
CA ALA A 239 33.32 -1.75 -14.41
C ALA A 239 33.22 -1.49 -12.91
N LEU A 240 32.31 -0.59 -12.49
CA LEU A 240 32.05 -0.30 -11.09
C LEU A 240 31.40 -1.49 -10.37
N GLU A 241 30.45 -2.17 -11.02
CA GLU A 241 29.81 -3.39 -10.51
C GLU A 241 30.82 -4.55 -10.38
N GLU A 242 31.65 -4.77 -11.41
CA GLU A 242 32.71 -5.77 -11.38
C GLU A 242 33.70 -5.50 -10.24
N ALA A 243 34.13 -4.25 -10.07
CA ALA A 243 34.99 -3.83 -8.98
C ALA A 243 34.30 -4.03 -7.61
N PHE A 244 33.01 -3.71 -7.51
CA PHE A 244 32.22 -3.89 -6.28
C PHE A 244 32.24 -5.35 -5.82
N TYR A 245 32.11 -6.30 -6.76
CA TYR A 245 32.14 -7.74 -6.48
C TYR A 245 33.51 -8.42 -6.70
N ALA A 246 34.61 -7.65 -6.83
CA ALA A 246 35.92 -8.19 -7.17
C ALA A 246 36.42 -9.26 -6.17
N ASP A 247 36.13 -9.06 -4.88
CA ASP A 247 36.48 -9.99 -3.80
C ASP A 247 35.45 -11.11 -3.59
N GLY A 248 34.46 -11.21 -4.48
CA GLY A 248 33.34 -12.14 -4.39
C GLY A 248 32.10 -11.52 -3.74
N GLN A 249 31.38 -12.31 -2.94
CA GLN A 249 30.18 -11.81 -2.25
C GLN A 249 30.56 -10.80 -1.16
N ILE A 250 29.83 -9.69 -1.10
CA ILE A 250 29.98 -8.68 -0.05
C ILE A 250 29.60 -9.30 1.30
N THR A 251 30.56 -9.39 2.21
CA THR A 251 30.35 -9.98 3.54
C THR A 251 30.37 -8.93 4.64
N GLU A 252 29.48 -9.10 5.61
CA GLU A 252 29.48 -8.32 6.85
C GLU A 252 30.77 -8.58 7.66
N THR A 253 31.31 -7.52 8.25
CA THR A 253 32.56 -7.54 9.02
C THR A 253 32.38 -6.95 10.41
N ASN A 254 33.06 -7.53 11.41
CA ASN A 254 33.05 -7.05 12.79
C ASN A 254 34.08 -5.93 13.01
N ARG A 255 34.11 -4.94 12.13
CA ARG A 255 35.03 -3.80 12.20
C ARG A 255 34.44 -2.70 13.10
N GLN A 256 35.31 -2.05 13.88
CA GLN A 256 34.92 -0.83 14.59
C GLN A 256 34.77 0.33 13.61
N ARG A 257 33.58 0.92 13.56
CA ARG A 257 33.26 2.06 12.70
C ARG A 257 34.08 3.30 13.07
N ASN A 258 34.63 3.97 12.06
CA ASN A 258 35.28 5.28 12.18
C ASN A 258 34.57 6.32 11.32
N ALA A 259 33.70 7.12 11.93
CA ALA A 259 32.89 8.11 11.20
C ALA A 259 33.70 9.21 10.48
N VAL A 260 35.03 9.28 10.68
CA VAL A 260 35.90 10.22 9.98
C VAL A 260 36.09 9.77 8.53
N ASN A 261 35.82 10.66 7.57
CA ASN A 261 35.89 10.42 6.12
C ASN A 261 34.84 9.41 5.60
N GLU A 262 33.73 9.25 6.32
CA GLU A 262 32.56 8.55 5.77
C GLU A 262 31.80 9.49 4.83
N GLU A 263 31.59 9.03 3.61
CA GLU A 263 30.85 9.72 2.55
C GLU A 263 29.58 8.95 2.24
N LEU A 264 28.56 9.65 1.74
CA LEU A 264 27.32 9.00 1.34
C LEU A 264 27.47 8.33 -0.02
N ILE A 265 26.99 7.10 -0.13
CA ILE A 265 26.81 6.39 -1.39
C ILE A 265 25.41 5.78 -1.38
N GLU A 266 24.79 5.70 -2.55
CA GLU A 266 23.44 5.15 -2.67
C GLU A 266 23.42 4.01 -3.67
N PHE A 267 22.55 3.05 -3.39
CA PHE A 267 22.36 1.87 -4.19
C PHE A 267 20.90 1.77 -4.58
N VAL A 268 20.70 1.45 -5.85
CA VAL A 268 19.40 1.13 -6.41
C VAL A 268 19.42 -0.34 -6.79
N PHE A 269 18.35 -1.07 -6.46
CA PHE A 269 18.29 -2.51 -6.69
C PHE A 269 17.03 -2.96 -7.42
N GLY A 270 17.17 -4.09 -8.10
CA GLY A 270 16.13 -4.82 -8.77
C GLY A 270 15.69 -4.20 -10.10
N PRO A 271 14.90 -4.95 -10.89
CA PRO A 271 14.35 -4.43 -12.13
C PRO A 271 13.43 -3.22 -11.84
N TRP A 272 13.49 -2.21 -12.71
CA TRP A 272 12.72 -0.97 -12.59
C TRP A 272 13.00 -0.13 -11.33
N TYR A 273 14.19 -0.27 -10.73
CA TYR A 273 14.63 0.59 -9.63
C TYR A 273 13.68 0.58 -8.43
N THR A 274 13.24 -0.62 -8.03
CA THR A 274 12.13 -0.79 -7.06
C THR A 274 12.57 -0.79 -5.60
N ARG A 275 13.87 -0.88 -5.35
CA ARG A 275 14.48 -0.93 -4.02
C ARG A 275 15.66 0.03 -3.94
N TYR A 276 15.92 0.51 -2.73
CA TYR A 276 16.92 1.55 -2.49
C TYR A 276 17.64 1.35 -1.15
N MET A 277 18.90 1.77 -1.08
CA MET A 277 19.68 1.86 0.16
C MET A 277 20.61 3.05 0.10
N ALA A 278 20.56 3.89 1.13
CA ALA A 278 21.60 4.87 1.41
C ALA A 278 22.60 4.25 2.38
N ALA A 279 23.89 4.37 2.11
CA ALA A 279 24.95 3.82 2.93
C ALA A 279 26.10 4.82 3.08
N LEU A 280 26.90 4.65 4.12
CA LEU A 280 28.11 5.44 4.33
C LEU A 280 29.32 4.60 3.92
N ILE A 281 30.18 5.13 3.08
CA ILE A 281 31.40 4.46 2.64
C ILE A 281 32.62 5.22 3.15
N ASN A 282 33.61 4.49 3.65
CA ASN A 282 34.93 5.03 3.95
C ASN A 282 35.92 4.47 2.93
N LEU A 283 36.19 5.25 1.89
CA LEU A 283 37.04 4.85 0.76
C LEU A 283 38.51 4.67 1.15
N GLN A 284 38.97 5.32 2.23
CA GLN A 284 40.34 5.18 2.72
C GLN A 284 40.52 3.92 3.56
N GLU A 285 39.51 3.59 4.34
CA GLU A 285 39.52 2.44 5.22
C GLU A 285 38.97 1.16 4.56
N GLY A 286 38.31 1.25 3.41
CA GLY A 286 37.83 0.09 2.65
C GLY A 286 36.62 -0.60 3.29
N TYR A 287 35.66 0.18 3.80
CA TYR A 287 34.43 -0.39 4.35
C TYR A 287 33.20 0.47 4.02
N LEU A 288 32.04 -0.17 4.12
CA LEU A 288 30.73 0.44 3.94
C LEU A 288 29.81 0.13 5.12
N VAL A 289 28.97 1.08 5.51
CA VAL A 289 27.97 0.96 6.57
C VAL A 289 26.60 1.15 5.95
N SER A 290 25.79 0.11 5.94
CA SER A 290 24.41 0.18 5.45
C SER A 290 23.54 1.09 6.31
N ASP A 291 22.37 1.44 5.77
CA ASP A 291 21.27 2.08 6.51
C ASP A 291 20.84 1.34 7.77
N THR A 292 20.97 0.01 7.84
CA THR A 292 20.69 -0.79 9.06
C THR A 292 21.84 -0.81 10.08
N GLY A 293 22.95 -0.14 9.78
CA GLY A 293 24.14 -0.06 10.64
C GLY A 293 25.10 -1.24 10.52
N ARG A 294 24.86 -2.19 9.62
CA ARG A 294 25.78 -3.29 9.32
C ARG A 294 26.98 -2.79 8.54
N VAL A 295 28.16 -3.30 8.88
CA VAL A 295 29.43 -2.91 8.26
C VAL A 295 29.89 -4.01 7.31
N TYR A 296 30.29 -3.64 6.10
CA TYR A 296 30.75 -4.52 5.04
C TYR A 296 32.15 -4.13 4.60
N SER A 297 32.96 -5.13 4.24
CA SER A 297 34.26 -4.89 3.62
C SER A 297 34.07 -4.54 2.14
N MET A 298 34.85 -3.57 1.66
CA MET A 298 34.87 -3.15 0.26
C MET A 298 36.18 -3.56 -0.40
N SER A 299 36.13 -3.86 -1.69
CA SER A 299 37.34 -4.15 -2.46
C SER A 299 38.18 -2.89 -2.64
N ASP A 300 39.51 -3.07 -2.65
CA ASP A 300 40.44 -1.99 -2.93
C ASP A 300 40.21 -1.41 -4.33
N GLU A 301 39.83 -2.26 -5.30
CA GLU A 301 39.54 -1.87 -6.67
C GLU A 301 38.36 -0.89 -6.75
N PHE A 302 37.25 -1.21 -6.07
CA PHE A 302 36.08 -0.35 -6.01
C PHE A 302 36.43 1.00 -5.35
N CYS A 303 37.11 0.96 -4.20
CA CYS A 303 37.49 2.17 -3.49
C CYS A 303 38.39 3.08 -4.33
N GLN A 304 39.39 2.52 -5.03
CA GLN A 304 40.25 3.31 -5.91
C GLN A 304 39.49 3.89 -7.10
N MET A 305 38.59 3.12 -7.71
CA MET A 305 37.79 3.57 -8.85
C MET A 305 36.93 4.77 -8.48
N VAL A 306 36.26 4.72 -7.33
CA VAL A 306 35.45 5.85 -6.82
C VAL A 306 36.31 7.07 -6.50
N ILE A 307 37.45 6.90 -5.81
CA ILE A 307 38.36 8.02 -5.48
C ILE A 307 38.86 8.73 -6.74
N VAL A 308 39.25 7.96 -7.77
CA VAL A 308 39.76 8.52 -9.04
C VAL A 308 38.65 9.28 -9.76
N TRP A 309 37.44 8.73 -9.77
CA TRP A 309 36.28 9.36 -10.37
C TRP A 309 35.91 10.68 -9.67
N GLN A 310 35.80 10.68 -8.33
CA GLN A 310 35.46 11.88 -7.55
C GLN A 310 36.44 13.03 -7.81
N LYS A 311 37.75 12.76 -7.77
CA LYS A 311 38.78 13.77 -8.04
C LYS A 311 38.66 14.37 -9.43
N LYS A 312 38.34 13.55 -10.43
CA LYS A 312 38.17 14.00 -11.82
C LYS A 312 36.98 14.96 -11.95
N GLU A 313 35.86 14.67 -11.30
CA GLU A 313 34.68 15.54 -11.33
C GLU A 313 34.90 16.83 -10.52
N GLU A 314 35.60 16.78 -9.38
CA GLU A 314 35.99 17.97 -8.62
C GLU A 314 36.89 18.91 -9.44
N GLU A 315 37.91 18.37 -10.11
CA GLU A 315 38.78 19.16 -10.99
C GLU A 315 38.01 19.78 -12.17
N LYS A 316 37.05 19.04 -12.73
CA LYS A 316 36.20 19.53 -13.82
C LYS A 316 35.32 20.67 -13.33
N ASN A 317 34.73 20.56 -12.15
CA ASN A 317 33.87 21.59 -11.57
C ASN A 317 34.67 22.84 -11.18
N ALA A 318 35.89 22.69 -10.63
CA ALA A 318 36.78 23.80 -10.35
C ALA A 318 37.13 24.60 -11.61
N ARG A 319 37.39 23.93 -12.74
CA ARG A 319 37.70 24.58 -14.04
C ARG A 319 36.51 25.28 -14.67
N ILE A 320 35.28 24.93 -14.31
CA ILE A 320 34.04 25.57 -14.81
C ILE A 320 33.71 26.83 -13.98
N ALA A 321 34.20 26.90 -12.73
CA ALA A 321 33.97 28.02 -11.83
C ALA A 321 34.93 29.22 -12.03
N ASP A 322 36.06 29.01 -12.72
CA ASP A 322 37.05 30.03 -13.12
C ASP A 322 36.72 30.67 -14.49
#